data_AF-A0A1U7HL31-F1
#
_entry.id   AF-A0A1U7HL31-F1
#
_cell.length_a   1.000
_cell.length_b   1.000
_cell.length_c   1.000
_cell.angle_alpha   90.00
_cell.angle_beta   90.00
_cell.angle_gamma   90.00
#
_symmetry.space_group_name_H-M   'P 1'
#
loop_
_entity.id
_entity.type
_entity.pdbx_description
1 polymer ?
#
loop_
_entity_poly.entity_id
_entity_poly.type
_entity_poly.pdbx_seq_one_letter_code
_entity_poly.pdbx_strand_id
1 'polypeptide(L)'
;MRVAIAGADLAGLSCTKYLTDAGHTPIVWKSQDVSASLIAVWQDNKGDWYEKLRVFFGTYPKMKLQLLTKHATIFNQPDNLGMHSTVNSDLPALVHKIVVILRHNDMLSWGEKIELAKSAISMHFGNDNTLKLLKYYVVKTPRSFDTATLARQDDRFSPQMRNNFYRNRSDTMQPYLGSMEGAVLSGKLTAQAINAAHQSANSYSLQMQNIQPATNAATA
;
A
#
# COMPACT_ATOMS: atom_id res chain seq x y z
N MET A 1 2.05 -0.73 -27.27
CA MET A 1 2.94 -1.92 -27.27
C MET A 1 2.29 -3.08 -26.52
N ARG A 2 2.68 -4.34 -26.77
CA ARG A 2 2.25 -5.49 -25.96
C ARG A 2 3.20 -5.64 -24.76
N VAL A 3 2.65 -5.84 -23.56
CA VAL A 3 3.44 -5.98 -22.33
C VAL A 3 3.04 -7.26 -21.62
N ALA A 4 3.98 -8.17 -21.41
CA ALA A 4 3.74 -9.38 -20.62
C ALA A 4 3.89 -9.08 -19.12
N ILE A 5 2.92 -9.51 -18.31
CA ILE A 5 2.90 -9.33 -16.87
C ILE A 5 2.73 -10.69 -16.20
N ALA A 6 3.76 -11.15 -15.49
CA ALA A 6 3.71 -12.39 -14.71
C ALA A 6 3.32 -12.06 -13.25
N GLY A 7 2.06 -12.31 -12.90
CA GLY A 7 1.50 -12.02 -11.59
C GLY A 7 0.24 -11.15 -11.69
N ALA A 8 -0.89 -11.70 -11.24
CA ALA A 8 -2.16 -10.98 -11.15
C ALA A 8 -2.45 -10.49 -9.72
N ASP A 9 -1.42 -10.17 -8.93
CA ASP A 9 -1.58 -9.58 -7.60
C ASP A 9 -1.99 -8.09 -7.69
N LEU A 10 -2.18 -7.42 -6.55
CA LEU A 10 -2.62 -6.02 -6.53
C LEU A 10 -1.65 -5.09 -7.28
N ALA A 11 -0.34 -5.38 -7.25
CA ALA A 11 0.66 -4.61 -7.96
C ALA A 11 0.62 -4.87 -9.47
N GLY A 12 0.51 -6.13 -9.89
CA GLY A 12 0.35 -6.54 -11.29
C GLY A 12 -0.92 -5.98 -11.93
N LEU A 13 -2.05 -6.00 -11.20
CA LEU A 13 -3.30 -5.40 -11.66
C LEU A 13 -3.23 -3.87 -11.74
N SER A 14 -2.59 -3.22 -10.76
CA SER A 14 -2.32 -1.77 -10.82
C SER A 14 -1.47 -1.42 -12.05
N CYS A 15 -0.39 -2.15 -12.29
CA CYS A 15 0.47 -1.97 -13.47
C CYS A 15 -0.33 -2.15 -14.76
N THR A 16 -1.14 -3.20 -14.85
CA THR A 16 -2.03 -3.47 -15.98
C THR A 16 -2.94 -2.28 -16.25
N LYS A 17 -3.60 -1.75 -15.22
CA LYS A 17 -4.49 -0.59 -15.34
C LYS A 17 -3.76 0.62 -15.93
N TYR A 18 -2.60 0.99 -15.37
CA TYR A 18 -1.88 2.17 -15.83
C TYR A 18 -1.24 1.99 -17.22
N LEU A 19 -0.90 0.77 -17.62
CA LEU A 19 -0.46 0.46 -18.99
C LEU A 19 -1.61 0.57 -19.99
N THR A 20 -2.80 0.07 -19.63
CA THR A 20 -4.01 0.20 -20.45
C THR A 20 -4.40 1.68 -20.61
N ASP A 21 -4.38 2.46 -19.53
CA ASP A 21 -4.63 3.91 -19.59
C ASP A 21 -3.65 4.64 -20.52
N ALA A 22 -2.41 4.16 -20.60
CA ALA A 22 -1.38 4.69 -21.51
C ALA A 22 -1.52 4.18 -22.96
N GLY A 23 -2.58 3.43 -23.28
CA GLY A 23 -2.83 2.89 -24.62
C GLY A 23 -1.98 1.67 -24.98
N HIS A 24 -1.43 0.96 -24.00
CA HIS A 24 -0.72 -0.29 -24.22
C HIS A 24 -1.65 -1.50 -24.08
N THR A 25 -1.19 -2.66 -24.54
CA THR A 25 -1.93 -3.93 -24.51
C THR A 25 -1.24 -4.90 -23.54
N PRO A 26 -1.55 -4.84 -22.24
CA PRO A 26 -0.99 -5.77 -21.27
C PRO A 26 -1.59 -7.17 -21.43
N ILE A 27 -0.77 -8.20 -21.22
CA ILE A 27 -1.13 -9.61 -21.19
C ILE A 27 -0.73 -10.13 -19.81
N VAL A 28 -1.72 -10.45 -18.98
CA VAL A 28 -1.49 -10.87 -17.60
C VAL A 28 -1.55 -12.38 -17.50
N TRP A 29 -0.49 -12.98 -16.97
CA TRP A 29 -0.45 -14.39 -16.60
C TRP A 29 -0.54 -14.54 -15.08
N LYS A 30 -1.38 -15.48 -14.66
CA LYS A 30 -1.59 -15.84 -13.26
C LYS A 30 -1.16 -17.30 -13.05
N SER A 31 -0.52 -17.58 -11.93
CA SER A 31 -0.14 -18.94 -11.53
C SER A 31 -1.27 -19.68 -10.80
N GLN A 32 -2.30 -18.94 -10.35
CA GLN A 32 -3.44 -19.45 -9.61
C GLN A 32 -4.72 -19.04 -10.30
N ASP A 33 -5.80 -19.78 -10.08
CA ASP A 33 -7.11 -19.48 -10.67
C ASP A 33 -7.74 -18.20 -10.10
N VAL A 34 -7.24 -17.73 -8.96
CA VAL A 34 -7.74 -16.53 -8.28
C VAL A 34 -6.83 -15.33 -8.54
N SER A 35 -7.43 -14.23 -8.98
CA SER A 35 -6.75 -12.96 -9.17
C SER A 35 -6.60 -12.22 -7.84
N ALA A 36 -5.65 -11.31 -7.81
CA ALA A 36 -5.40 -10.38 -6.72
C ALA A 36 -5.14 -11.12 -5.40
N SER A 37 -4.11 -11.99 -5.37
CA SER A 37 -3.78 -12.92 -4.26
C SER A 37 -3.84 -12.32 -2.85
N LEU A 38 -3.53 -11.03 -2.70
CA LEU A 38 -3.79 -10.30 -1.47
C LEU A 38 -5.29 -10.26 -1.22
N ILE A 39 -6.09 -9.61 -2.08
CA ILE A 39 -7.55 -9.42 -2.02
C ILE A 39 -8.45 -10.62 -2.36
N ALA A 40 -7.87 -11.78 -2.65
CA ALA A 40 -8.60 -12.98 -3.00
C ALA A 40 -9.56 -13.43 -1.88
N VAL A 41 -10.73 -13.91 -2.32
CA VAL A 41 -11.77 -14.54 -1.51
C VAL A 41 -12.06 -15.88 -2.16
N TRP A 42 -12.26 -16.90 -1.35
CA TRP A 42 -12.61 -18.24 -1.81
C TRP A 42 -13.98 -18.62 -1.26
N GLN A 43 -14.69 -19.46 -2.00
CA GLN A 43 -15.94 -20.04 -1.56
C GLN A 43 -15.72 -21.52 -1.29
N ASP A 44 -16.20 -22.01 -0.16
CA ASP A 44 -16.16 -23.43 0.17
C ASP A 44 -17.32 -24.20 -0.48
N ASN A 45 -17.32 -25.53 -0.30
CA ASN A 45 -18.35 -26.41 -0.87
C ASN A 45 -19.76 -26.19 -0.28
N LYS A 46 -19.87 -25.44 0.83
CA LYS A 46 -21.15 -25.10 1.48
C LYS A 46 -21.66 -23.73 1.04
N GLY A 47 -20.88 -23.00 0.25
CA GLY A 47 -21.20 -21.66 -0.21
C GLY A 47 -20.69 -20.56 0.74
N ASP A 48 -19.97 -20.91 1.80
CA ASP A 48 -19.38 -19.95 2.74
C ASP A 48 -18.11 -19.34 2.14
N TRP A 49 -17.98 -18.03 2.31
CA TRP A 49 -16.82 -17.28 1.81
C TRP A 49 -15.76 -17.13 2.90
N TYR A 50 -14.51 -17.39 2.57
CA TYR A 50 -13.38 -17.15 3.44
C TYR A 50 -12.37 -16.21 2.77
N GLU A 51 -11.86 -15.27 3.56
CA GLU A 51 -10.94 -14.23 3.10
C GLU A 51 -9.80 -14.02 4.10
N LYS A 52 -8.79 -13.28 3.65
CA LYS A 52 -7.78 -12.70 4.54
C LYS A 52 -8.29 -11.34 5.04
N LEU A 53 -8.17 -11.08 6.34
CA LEU A 53 -8.62 -9.82 6.96
C LEU A 53 -7.90 -8.61 6.35
N ARG A 54 -8.66 -7.56 6.07
CA ARG A 54 -8.17 -6.30 5.49
C ARG A 54 -8.76 -5.12 6.23
N VAL A 55 -7.96 -4.07 6.35
CA VAL A 55 -8.42 -2.78 6.85
C VAL A 55 -8.03 -1.73 5.83
N PHE A 56 -9.02 -1.00 5.32
CA PHE A 56 -8.79 0.16 4.47
C PHE A 56 -8.84 1.41 5.34
N PHE A 57 -7.76 2.19 5.32
CA PHE A 57 -7.71 3.46 6.02
C PHE A 57 -8.12 4.60 5.07
N GLY A 58 -9.00 5.49 5.54
CA GLY A 58 -9.43 6.66 4.76
C GLY A 58 -8.28 7.64 4.46
N THR A 59 -7.15 7.51 5.15
CA THR A 59 -5.94 8.31 4.93
C THR A 59 -5.11 7.85 3.75
N TYR A 60 -5.49 6.79 3.02
CA TYR A 60 -4.80 6.38 1.80
C TYR A 60 -5.16 7.32 0.65
N PRO A 61 -4.29 8.30 0.30
CA PRO A 61 -4.63 9.35 -0.67
C PRO A 61 -4.90 8.80 -2.07
N LYS A 62 -4.29 7.66 -2.40
CA LYS A 62 -4.43 6.97 -3.69
C LYS A 62 -5.57 5.95 -3.72
N MET A 63 -6.09 5.55 -2.56
CA MET A 63 -7.21 4.62 -2.41
C MET A 63 -8.38 5.35 -1.74
N LYS A 64 -8.73 6.54 -2.25
CA LYS A 64 -9.82 7.37 -1.74
C LYS A 64 -11.15 6.64 -1.96
N LEU A 65 -11.48 5.76 -1.03
CA LEU A 65 -12.76 5.05 -0.99
C LEU A 65 -13.79 6.04 -0.47
N GLN A 66 -14.67 6.50 -1.35
CA GLN A 66 -15.63 7.58 -1.10
C GLN A 66 -16.79 7.16 -0.17
N LEU A 67 -16.66 6.05 0.56
CA LEU A 67 -17.80 5.26 1.01
C LEU A 67 -18.16 5.34 2.50
N LEU A 68 -17.37 5.96 3.38
CA LEU A 68 -17.67 5.91 4.82
C LEU A 68 -17.46 7.27 5.50
N THR A 69 -18.56 7.93 5.83
CA THR A 69 -18.63 9.24 6.52
C THR A 69 -18.65 9.11 8.04
N LYS A 70 -18.84 7.91 8.58
CA LYS A 70 -18.92 7.67 10.03
C LYS A 70 -17.61 7.10 10.56
N HIS A 71 -16.97 7.83 11.46
CA HIS A 71 -15.75 7.43 12.15
C HIS A 71 -16.11 6.91 13.53
N ALA A 72 -15.99 5.59 13.73
CA ALA A 72 -16.13 4.94 15.03
C ALA A 72 -14.86 4.15 15.32
N THR A 73 -14.29 4.33 16.51
CA THR A 73 -13.22 3.46 17.02
C THR A 73 -13.81 2.66 18.16
N ILE A 74 -13.72 1.33 18.06
CA ILE A 74 -14.29 0.39 19.02
C ILE A 74 -13.14 -0.41 19.64
N PHE A 75 -13.05 -0.39 20.95
CA PHE A 75 -12.12 -1.23 21.70
C PHE A 75 -12.90 -2.30 22.47
N ASN A 76 -12.39 -3.53 22.42
CA ASN A 76 -12.88 -4.60 23.29
C ASN A 76 -12.26 -4.43 24.68
N GLN A 77 -13.06 -4.63 25.73
CA GLN A 77 -12.59 -4.60 27.12
C GLN A 77 -12.23 -6.04 27.57
N PRO A 78 -10.95 -6.38 27.77
CA PRO A 78 -10.55 -7.75 28.13
C PRO A 78 -11.18 -8.21 29.44
N ASP A 79 -11.27 -7.29 30.40
CA ASP A 79 -11.80 -7.56 31.75
C ASP A 79 -13.34 -7.54 31.78
N ASN A 80 -13.99 -7.10 30.69
CA ASN A 80 -15.42 -6.92 30.61
C ASN A 80 -15.95 -7.37 29.24
N LEU A 81 -16.03 -8.70 29.08
CA LEU A 81 -16.44 -9.34 27.83
C LEU A 81 -17.82 -8.84 27.36
N GLY A 82 -17.89 -8.37 26.11
CA GLY A 82 -19.12 -7.86 25.50
C GLY A 82 -19.36 -6.36 25.68
N MET A 83 -18.55 -5.66 26.49
CA MET A 83 -18.59 -4.21 26.60
C MET A 83 -17.65 -3.55 25.58
N HIS A 84 -18.22 -2.65 24.78
CA HIS A 84 -17.52 -1.92 23.74
C HIS A 84 -17.55 -0.42 24.04
N SER A 85 -16.38 0.18 24.17
CA SER A 85 -16.31 1.64 24.26
C SER A 85 -16.26 2.22 22.84
N THR A 86 -17.27 3.03 22.49
CA THR A 86 -17.40 3.68 21.18
C THR A 86 -17.46 5.19 21.36
N VAL A 87 -16.65 5.93 20.60
CA VAL A 87 -16.75 7.40 20.56
C VAL A 87 -16.97 7.85 19.13
N ASN A 88 -18.13 8.48 18.90
CA ASN A 88 -18.47 9.13 17.63
C ASN A 88 -18.32 10.64 17.79
N SER A 89 -17.65 11.31 16.86
CA SER A 89 -17.55 12.78 16.85
C SER A 89 -17.24 13.29 15.44
N ASP A 90 -18.04 14.24 14.95
CA ASP A 90 -17.88 14.85 13.62
C ASP A 90 -16.81 15.96 13.58
N LEU A 91 -15.77 15.82 14.40
CA LEU A 91 -14.72 16.82 14.58
C LEU A 91 -13.56 16.59 13.60
N PRO A 92 -12.81 17.64 13.22
CA PRO A 92 -11.57 17.49 12.45
C PRO A 92 -10.60 16.51 13.14
N ALA A 93 -9.83 15.74 12.36
CA ALA A 93 -9.10 14.55 12.85
C ALA A 93 -8.27 14.76 14.14
N LEU A 94 -7.56 15.88 14.26
CA LEU A 94 -6.76 16.19 15.46
C LEU A 94 -7.65 16.46 16.68
N VAL A 95 -8.70 17.26 16.50
CA VAL A 95 -9.66 17.60 17.55
C VAL A 95 -10.47 16.37 17.94
N HIS A 96 -10.89 15.55 16.97
CA HIS A 96 -11.54 14.26 17.20
C HIS A 96 -10.68 13.37 18.10
N LYS A 97 -9.39 13.21 17.79
CA LYS A 97 -8.47 12.38 18.59
C LYS A 97 -8.35 12.88 20.04
N ILE A 98 -8.23 14.20 20.25
CA ILE A 98 -8.18 14.80 21.59
C ILE A 98 -9.49 14.53 22.35
N VAL A 99 -10.64 14.78 21.71
CA VAL A 99 -11.96 14.58 22.33
C VAL A 99 -12.20 13.11 22.67
N VAL A 100 -11.80 12.17 21.81
CA VAL A 100 -11.89 10.74 22.09
C VAL A 100 -11.06 10.36 23.31
N ILE A 101 -9.80 10.81 23.40
CA ILE A 101 -8.94 10.53 24.54
C ILE A 101 -9.54 11.12 25.84
N LEU A 102 -10.08 12.34 25.79
CA LEU A 102 -10.66 12.98 26.97
C LEU A 102 -11.95 12.29 27.43
N ARG A 103 -12.84 11.94 26.50
CA ARG A 103 -14.14 11.29 26.81
C ARG A 103 -14.01 9.84 27.26
N HIS A 104 -12.94 9.15 26.88
CA HIS A 104 -12.76 7.75 27.24
C HIS A 104 -12.24 7.63 28.68
N ASN A 105 -13.02 7.03 29.57
CA ASN A 105 -12.61 6.83 30.98
C ASN A 105 -12.26 5.37 31.29
N ASP A 106 -12.63 4.43 30.42
CA ASP A 106 -12.49 3.00 30.70
C ASP A 106 -11.09 2.44 30.40
N MET A 107 -10.26 3.17 29.62
CA MET A 107 -8.96 2.67 29.14
C MET A 107 -7.75 3.40 29.75
N LEU A 108 -7.88 4.71 29.97
CA LEU A 108 -6.82 5.59 30.46
C LEU A 108 -7.32 6.41 31.65
N SER A 109 -6.57 6.36 32.75
CA SER A 109 -6.72 7.27 33.88
C SER A 109 -6.29 8.69 33.53
N TRP A 110 -6.69 9.68 34.34
CA TRP A 110 -6.31 11.08 34.13
C TRP A 110 -4.79 11.31 34.19
N GLY A 111 -4.06 10.60 35.06
CA GLY A 111 -2.60 10.67 35.10
C GLY A 111 -1.97 10.17 33.80
N GLU A 112 -2.46 9.04 33.27
CA GLU A 112 -1.99 8.47 32.00
C GLU A 112 -2.33 9.37 30.79
N LYS A 113 -3.49 10.06 30.81
CA LYS A 113 -3.85 11.04 29.77
C LYS A 113 -2.87 12.22 29.72
N ILE A 114 -2.43 12.71 30.89
CA ILE A 114 -1.45 13.80 30.98
C ILE A 114 -0.08 13.35 30.46
N GLU A 115 0.39 12.17 30.84
CA GLU A 115 1.66 11.63 30.34
C GLU A 115 1.61 11.34 28.84
N LEU A 116 0.49 10.83 28.32
CA LEU A 116 0.26 10.67 26.89
C LEU A 116 0.35 12.02 26.15
N ALA A 117 -0.24 13.08 26.72
CA ALA A 117 -0.18 14.42 26.13
C ALA A 117 1.26 14.98 26.10
N LYS A 118 2.02 14.83 27.19
CA LYS A 118 3.44 15.22 27.24
C LYS A 118 4.25 14.47 26.19
N SER A 119 4.06 13.15 26.07
CA SER A 119 4.72 12.31 25.08
C SER A 119 4.39 12.72 23.64
N ALA A 120 3.12 13.02 23.35
CA ALA A 120 2.69 13.47 22.02
C ALA A 120 3.31 14.83 21.64
N ILE A 121 3.41 15.77 22.59
CA ILE A 121 4.07 17.06 22.39
C ILE A 121 5.56 16.87 22.15
N SER A 122 6.22 16.04 22.96
CA SER A 122 7.64 15.71 22.79
C SER A 122 7.92 15.05 21.43
N MET A 123 7.02 14.20 20.93
CA MET A 123 7.16 13.58 19.60
C MET A 123 7.01 14.60 18.46
N HIS A 124 6.21 15.65 18.66
CA HIS A 124 5.95 16.65 17.61
C HIS A 124 6.97 17.80 17.60
N PHE A 125 7.57 18.11 18.75
CA PHE A 125 8.44 19.29 18.92
C PHE A 125 9.83 18.98 19.51
N GLY A 126 10.06 17.79 20.04
CA GLY A 126 11.34 17.40 20.65
C GLY A 126 12.30 16.75 19.64
N ASN A 127 13.60 16.82 19.95
CA ASN A 127 14.67 16.16 19.17
C ASN A 127 14.99 14.73 19.65
N ASP A 128 14.43 14.28 20.78
CA ASP A 128 14.70 12.97 21.36
C ASP A 128 13.53 12.00 21.15
N ASN A 129 13.81 10.88 20.48
CA ASN A 129 12.83 9.86 20.09
C ASN A 129 12.60 8.77 21.15
N THR A 130 13.06 8.96 22.39
CA THR A 130 12.97 7.95 23.45
C THR A 130 11.66 8.08 24.23
N LEU A 131 10.62 7.41 23.73
CA LEU A 131 9.33 7.32 24.41
C LEU A 131 9.30 6.15 25.40
N LYS A 132 8.88 6.41 26.64
CA LYS A 132 8.64 5.35 27.63
C LYS A 132 7.26 4.74 27.40
N LEU A 133 7.21 3.45 27.05
CA LEU A 133 5.96 2.70 26.93
C LEU A 133 5.32 2.52 28.32
N LEU A 134 4.17 3.15 28.56
CA LEU A 134 3.49 3.12 29.87
C LEU A 134 2.52 1.94 30.01
N LYS A 135 1.76 1.64 28.96
CA LYS A 135 0.73 0.60 28.97
C LYS A 135 0.68 -0.10 27.61
N TYR A 136 0.63 -1.42 27.63
CA TYR A 136 0.52 -2.25 26.44
C TYR A 136 -0.28 -3.51 26.76
N TYR A 137 -0.99 -4.03 25.76
CA TYR A 137 -1.62 -5.34 25.80
C TYR A 137 -1.07 -6.15 24.64
N VAL A 138 -0.46 -7.30 24.94
CA VAL A 138 0.01 -8.23 23.91
C VAL A 138 -1.11 -9.22 23.62
N VAL A 139 -1.72 -9.07 22.45
CA VAL A 139 -2.67 -10.06 21.93
C VAL A 139 -1.93 -10.99 20.99
N LYS A 140 -1.99 -12.30 21.26
CA LYS A 140 -1.52 -13.31 20.30
C LYS A 140 -2.56 -13.38 19.18
N THR A 141 -2.22 -12.81 18.04
CA THR A 141 -2.96 -13.09 16.80
C THR A 141 -2.63 -14.50 16.32
N PRO A 142 -3.57 -15.19 15.66
CA PRO A 142 -3.24 -16.39 14.89
C PRO A 142 -2.06 -16.08 13.97
N ARG A 143 -1.10 -17.00 13.83
CA ARG A 143 0.04 -16.79 12.94
C ARG A 143 -0.50 -16.45 11.55
N SER A 144 -0.09 -15.30 11.01
CA SER A 144 -0.45 -14.97 9.64
C SER A 144 0.15 -16.03 8.71
N PHE A 145 -0.60 -16.37 7.68
CA PHE A 145 -0.16 -17.35 6.69
C PHE A 145 0.99 -16.81 5.82
N ASP A 146 1.09 -15.47 5.70
CA ASP A 146 2.11 -14.78 4.91
C ASP A 146 3.13 -14.13 5.84
N THR A 147 4.42 -14.21 5.49
CA THR A 147 5.51 -13.46 6.13
C THR A 147 5.98 -12.38 5.17
N ALA A 148 5.86 -11.11 5.55
CA ALA A 148 6.45 -10.01 4.79
C ALA A 148 7.94 -9.88 5.15
N THR A 149 8.81 -9.65 4.16
CA THR A 149 10.23 -9.43 4.47
C THR A 149 10.44 -8.02 5.01
N LEU A 150 10.97 -7.95 6.23
CA LEU A 150 11.22 -6.71 6.97
C LEU A 150 12.25 -5.78 6.30
N ALA A 151 12.14 -4.49 6.62
CA ALA A 151 13.17 -3.46 6.47
C ALA A 151 13.70 -3.22 5.04
N ARG A 152 12.95 -3.61 4.01
CA ARG A 152 13.43 -3.42 2.64
C ARG A 152 13.00 -2.13 1.95
N GLN A 153 12.67 -1.10 2.74
CA GLN A 153 12.35 0.24 2.25
C GLN A 153 13.62 1.03 1.87
N ASP A 154 14.76 0.68 2.49
CA ASP A 154 16.07 1.31 2.20
C ASP A 154 16.64 0.87 0.84
N ASP A 155 16.12 -0.22 0.26
CA ASP A 155 16.36 -0.55 -1.13
C ASP A 155 15.67 0.49 -2.01
N ARG A 156 16.46 1.38 -2.64
CA ARG A 156 15.94 2.30 -3.67
C ARG A 156 15.20 1.49 -4.73
N PHE A 157 13.88 1.62 -4.76
CA PHE A 157 13.04 0.92 -5.73
C PHE A 157 13.35 1.44 -7.14
N SER A 158 14.06 0.62 -7.92
CA SER A 158 14.16 0.77 -9.37
C SER A 158 13.17 -0.20 -10.01
N PRO A 159 12.16 0.29 -10.76
CA PRO A 159 11.24 -0.59 -11.47
C PRO A 159 11.95 -1.41 -12.55
N GLN A 160 13.04 -0.89 -13.13
CA GLN A 160 13.79 -1.55 -14.19
C GLN A 160 14.93 -2.39 -13.61
N MET A 161 14.95 -3.68 -13.96
CA MET A 161 16.03 -4.60 -13.58
C MET A 161 17.09 -4.73 -14.67
N ARG A 162 16.63 -4.98 -15.90
CA ARG A 162 17.44 -5.17 -17.12
C ARG A 162 16.59 -4.75 -18.32
N ASN A 163 17.18 -4.55 -19.50
CA ASN A 163 16.46 -4.14 -20.71
C ASN A 163 15.14 -4.91 -20.90
N ASN A 164 14.03 -4.18 -20.97
CA ASN A 164 12.67 -4.69 -21.12
C ASN A 164 12.13 -5.58 -19.98
N PHE A 165 12.87 -5.73 -18.87
CA PHE A 165 12.44 -6.47 -17.68
C PHE A 165 12.26 -5.53 -16.49
N TYR A 166 11.04 -5.57 -15.94
CA TYR A 166 10.62 -4.70 -14.84
C TYR A 166 10.08 -5.52 -13.67
N ARG A 167 10.18 -4.99 -12.46
CA ARG A 167 9.76 -5.65 -11.21
C ARG A 167 8.79 -4.79 -10.41
N ASN A 168 7.65 -5.37 -10.08
CA ASN A 168 6.71 -4.85 -9.09
C ASN A 168 7.07 -5.37 -7.69
N ARG A 169 6.74 -4.59 -6.65
CA ARG A 169 7.10 -4.91 -5.27
C ARG A 169 6.05 -4.39 -4.27
N SER A 170 5.89 -5.09 -3.15
CA SER A 170 5.07 -4.67 -2.01
C SER A 170 5.95 -4.61 -0.77
N ASP A 171 6.65 -3.49 -0.58
CA ASP A 171 7.54 -3.28 0.57
C ASP A 171 6.78 -2.80 1.80
N THR A 172 7.11 -3.36 2.97
CA THR A 172 6.41 -3.10 4.23
C THR A 172 7.43 -2.92 5.36
N MET A 173 7.15 -1.97 6.25
CA MET A 173 7.98 -1.74 7.45
C MET A 173 7.67 -2.77 8.55
N GLN A 174 6.45 -3.30 8.56
CA GLN A 174 5.98 -4.26 9.55
C GLN A 174 5.92 -5.67 8.93
N PRO A 175 6.29 -6.71 9.69
CA PRO A 175 6.03 -8.07 9.27
C PRO A 175 4.52 -8.32 9.32
N TYR A 176 4.03 -9.20 8.46
CA TYR A 176 2.64 -9.68 8.46
C TYR A 176 1.57 -8.65 8.04
N LEU A 177 1.96 -7.41 7.74
CA LEU A 177 1.10 -6.36 7.19
C LEU A 177 1.56 -5.99 5.78
N GLY A 178 0.89 -6.55 4.77
CA GLY A 178 1.07 -6.18 3.36
C GLY A 178 0.65 -4.73 3.08
N SER A 179 1.48 -3.94 2.42
CA SER A 179 1.16 -2.56 2.05
C SER A 179 0.35 -2.54 0.76
N MET A 180 -0.97 -2.39 0.87
CA MET A 180 -1.83 -2.24 -0.31
C MET A 180 -1.49 -0.99 -1.11
N GLU A 181 -1.27 0.13 -0.43
CA GLU A 181 -0.86 1.38 -1.07
C GLU A 181 0.51 1.21 -1.75
N GLY A 182 1.46 0.54 -1.11
CA GLY A 182 2.77 0.24 -1.67
C GLY A 182 2.69 -0.63 -2.91
N ALA A 183 1.87 -1.68 -2.88
CA ALA A 183 1.63 -2.55 -4.04
C ALA A 183 1.02 -1.78 -5.22
N VAL A 184 -0.01 -0.96 -4.97
CA VAL A 184 -0.67 -0.13 -6.00
C VAL A 184 0.31 0.90 -6.57
N LEU A 185 1.07 1.59 -5.71
CA LEU A 185 2.06 2.58 -6.11
C LEU A 185 3.19 1.97 -6.92
N SER A 186 3.70 0.80 -6.52
CA SER A 186 4.74 0.09 -7.25
C SER A 186 4.27 -0.27 -8.67
N GLY A 187 3.06 -0.81 -8.81
CA GLY A 187 2.48 -1.10 -10.13
C GLY A 187 2.38 0.14 -11.01
N LYS A 188 2.00 1.30 -10.44
CA LYS A 188 1.97 2.58 -11.15
C LYS A 188 3.35 3.01 -11.64
N LEU A 189 4.34 2.99 -10.74
CA LEU A 189 5.71 3.41 -11.06
C LEU A 189 6.33 2.52 -12.16
N THR A 190 6.07 1.22 -12.10
CA THR A 190 6.49 0.28 -13.14
C THR A 190 5.85 0.57 -14.49
N ALA A 191 4.54 0.80 -14.53
CA ALA A 191 3.85 1.18 -15.77
C ALA A 191 4.42 2.48 -16.37
N GLN A 192 4.72 3.47 -15.52
CA GLN A 192 5.35 4.73 -15.95
C GLN A 192 6.76 4.50 -16.51
N ALA A 193 7.57 3.65 -15.89
CA ALA A 193 8.90 3.31 -16.37
C ALA A 193 8.87 2.58 -17.72
N ILE A 194 7.91 1.67 -17.92
CA ILE A 194 7.70 0.97 -19.20
C ILE A 194 7.31 1.97 -20.30
N ASN A 195 6.34 2.84 -20.02
CA ASN A 195 5.88 3.84 -20.99
C ASN A 195 7.00 4.82 -21.36
N ALA A 196 7.78 5.30 -20.38
CA ALA A 196 8.91 6.19 -20.63
C ALA A 196 9.96 5.51 -21.53
N ALA A 197 10.33 4.25 -21.24
CA ALA A 197 11.27 3.51 -22.07
C ALA A 197 10.75 3.29 -23.50
N HIS A 198 9.44 3.05 -23.66
CA HIS A 198 8.83 2.92 -24.98
C HIS A 198 8.87 4.22 -25.78
N GLN A 199 8.56 5.35 -25.14
CA GLN A 199 8.64 6.67 -25.76
C GLN A 199 10.07 6.99 -26.20
N SER A 200 11.06 6.73 -25.34
CA SER A 200 12.47 6.90 -25.70
C SER A 200 12.85 6.04 -26.91
N ALA A 201 12.50 4.74 -26.92
CA ALA A 201 12.79 3.84 -28.02
C ALA A 201 12.15 4.29 -29.36
N ASN A 202 10.89 4.75 -29.32
CA ASN A 202 10.22 5.28 -30.50
C ASN A 202 10.93 6.54 -31.03
N SER A 203 11.31 7.47 -30.15
CA SER A 203 12.04 8.69 -30.53
C SER A 203 13.37 8.38 -31.20
N TYR A 204 14.14 7.42 -30.68
CA TYR A 204 15.40 6.98 -31.30
C TYR A 204 15.16 6.35 -32.68
N SER A 205 14.11 5.54 -32.84
CA SER A 205 13.80 4.93 -34.13
C SER A 205 13.42 5.96 -35.20
N LEU A 206 12.64 6.99 -34.83
CA LEU A 206 12.28 8.11 -35.71
C LEU A 206 13.50 8.96 -36.08
N GLN A 207 14.42 9.20 -35.15
CA GLN A 207 15.68 9.86 -35.46
C GLN A 207 16.52 9.06 -36.45
N MET A 208 16.65 7.74 -36.27
CA MET A 208 17.42 6.89 -37.19
C MET A 208 16.81 6.78 -38.60
N GLN A 209 15.48 6.81 -38.72
CA GLN A 209 14.81 6.84 -40.02
C GLN A 209 15.03 8.14 -40.79
N ASN A 210 15.34 9.24 -40.10
CA ASN A 210 15.56 10.54 -40.71
C ASN A 210 17.03 10.83 -41.03
N ILE A 211 17.93 9.87 -40.77
CA ILE A 211 19.33 9.94 -41.22
C ILE A 211 19.35 9.49 -42.68
N GLN A 212 19.58 10.42 -43.61
CA GLN A 212 19.81 10.06 -45.01
C GLN A 212 21.01 9.11 -45.11
N PRO A 213 20.94 8.04 -45.92
CA PRO A 213 22.09 7.18 -46.13
C PRO A 213 23.24 8.03 -46.66
N ALA A 214 24.40 7.95 -46.01
CA ALA A 214 25.59 8.66 -46.45
C ALA A 214 25.93 8.19 -47.87
N THR A 215 25.94 9.11 -48.83
CA THR A 215 26.41 8.85 -50.19
C THR A 215 27.87 8.43 -50.08
N ASN A 216 28.14 7.18 -50.39
CA ASN A 216 29.49 6.63 -50.45
C ASN A 216 30.27 7.35 -51.57
N ALA A 217 31.37 8.01 -51.22
CA ALA A 217 32.24 8.75 -52.13
C ALA A 217 32.96 7.86 -53.18
N ALA A 218 32.67 6.56 -53.22
CA ALA A 218 33.26 5.61 -54.15
C ALA A 218 32.47 5.46 -55.47
N THR A 219 31.45 6.29 -55.70
CA THR A 219 30.63 6.23 -56.93
C THR A 219 30.33 7.63 -57.50
N ALA A 220 31.23 8.59 -57.28
CA ALA A 220 31.23 9.90 -57.94
C ALA A 220 32.29 9.97 -59.04
#